data_AF-A0A4U1J997-F1
#
_entry.id   AF-A0A4U1J997-F1
#
_cell.length_a   1.000
_cell.length_b   1.000
_cell.length_c   1.000
_cell.angle_alpha   90.00
_cell.angle_beta   90.00
_cell.angle_gamma   90.00
#
_symmetry.space_group_name_H-M   'P 1'
#
loop_
_entity.id
_entity.type
_entity.pdbx_description
1 polymer ?
#
loop_
_entity_poly.entity_id
_entity_poly.type
_entity_poly.pdbx_seq_one_letter_code
_entity_poly.pdbx_strand_id
1 'polypeptide(L)'
;MSEASVTPPAATSGRQQRRIRNFLLDKRFQLKYAGFLAAIALVVSLLLGAVLWWTSNKLIDQSRQAVVQQKALVTQGQETVKRGQLALAERKKNDELVKMNIAKAYEDAPELAKQFNKDAENDAAKLKEEQASLERDADSLKQQAAELERQAAAVEEQQRNLILGLVLALGFLVACIWSAGIVVTHKIAGPVFKMKRMFGRVGEGHLGLRERLRRGDEMQDFFESFDQMLGNLRAQKTREIEQIDAAIARVEADASGDGVAMLKKLRAEMQSQIDN
;
A
#
# COMPACT_ATOMS: atom_id res chain seq x y z
N MET A 1 -66.85 -19.36 -22.71
CA MET A 1 -65.61 -18.77 -23.26
C MET A 1 -65.29 -17.54 -22.43
N SER A 2 -64.04 -17.44 -21.96
CA SER A 2 -63.33 -16.27 -21.42
C SER A 2 -63.92 -15.54 -20.21
N GLU A 3 -63.16 -15.05 -19.23
CA GLU A 3 -61.77 -15.19 -18.77
C GLU A 3 -61.77 -14.36 -17.47
N ALA A 4 -61.65 -15.00 -16.30
CA ALA A 4 -61.47 -14.28 -15.05
C ALA A 4 -59.97 -14.18 -14.77
N SER A 5 -59.38 -13.03 -15.08
CA SER A 5 -57.97 -12.74 -14.81
C SER A 5 -57.70 -12.65 -13.31
N VAL A 6 -56.96 -13.63 -12.77
CA VAL A 6 -56.44 -13.62 -11.40
C VAL A 6 -55.10 -12.91 -11.39
N THR A 7 -55.06 -11.72 -10.77
CA THR A 7 -53.81 -10.99 -10.50
C THR A 7 -53.14 -11.55 -9.25
N PRO A 8 -51.83 -11.88 -9.26
CA PRO A 8 -51.14 -12.33 -8.04
C PRO A 8 -50.80 -11.14 -7.11
N PRO A 9 -50.79 -11.33 -5.78
CA PRO A 9 -50.44 -10.26 -4.85
C PRO A 9 -48.93 -9.96 -4.93
N ALA A 10 -48.62 -8.67 -5.06
CA ALA A 10 -47.26 -8.16 -5.06
C ALA A 10 -46.59 -8.36 -3.69
N ALA A 11 -45.52 -9.15 -3.65
CA ALA A 11 -44.66 -9.28 -2.48
C ALA A 11 -43.83 -8.00 -2.30
N THR A 12 -44.20 -7.18 -1.32
CA THR A 12 -43.35 -6.08 -0.84
C THR A 12 -42.20 -6.66 -0.01
N SER A 13 -41.05 -6.86 -0.65
CA SER A 13 -39.81 -7.20 0.03
C SER A 13 -39.33 -5.99 0.85
N GLY A 14 -39.69 -5.94 2.12
CA GLY A 14 -39.12 -5.02 3.10
C GLY A 14 -37.62 -5.28 3.25
N ARG A 15 -36.81 -4.47 2.56
CA ARG A 15 -35.35 -4.50 2.64
C ARG A 15 -34.92 -3.98 4.01
N GLN A 16 -34.89 -4.87 5.00
CA GLN A 16 -34.41 -4.55 6.35
C GLN A 16 -32.95 -4.06 6.28
N GLN A 17 -32.77 -2.74 6.41
CA GLN A 17 -31.47 -2.10 6.59
C GLN A 17 -30.80 -2.65 7.85
N ARG A 18 -29.88 -3.59 7.67
CA ARG A 18 -29.07 -4.14 8.76
C ARG A 18 -28.15 -3.03 9.27
N ARG A 19 -28.52 -2.47 10.43
CA ARG A 19 -27.75 -1.43 11.12
C ARG A 19 -26.34 -1.97 11.41
N ILE A 20 -25.35 -1.36 10.75
CA ILE A 20 -23.90 -1.64 10.81
C ILE A 20 -23.33 -1.50 12.24
N ARG A 21 -24.13 -0.93 13.16
CA ARG A 21 -23.78 -0.64 14.55
C ARG A 21 -23.51 -1.87 15.44
N ASN A 22 -23.77 -3.09 14.96
CA ASN A 22 -23.55 -4.31 15.74
C ASN A 22 -22.30 -5.13 15.33
N PHE A 23 -21.34 -4.52 14.63
CA PHE A 23 -20.12 -5.20 14.17
C PHE A 23 -19.07 -5.46 15.28
N LEU A 24 -19.25 -4.88 16.47
CA LEU A 24 -18.31 -4.97 17.61
C LEU A 24 -18.90 -5.82 18.74
N LEU A 25 -19.28 -7.07 18.45
CA LEU A 25 -19.87 -7.97 19.45
C LEU A 25 -18.83 -8.52 20.45
N ASP A 26 -17.52 -8.50 20.11
CA ASP A 26 -16.47 -8.96 21.04
C ASP A 26 -15.12 -8.24 20.85
N LYS A 27 -15.03 -7.02 21.41
CA LYS A 27 -13.88 -6.11 21.21
C LYS A 27 -12.54 -6.72 21.62
N ARG A 28 -12.47 -7.54 22.68
CA ARG A 28 -11.20 -8.01 23.26
C ARG A 28 -10.51 -9.05 22.38
N PHE A 29 -11.26 -10.02 21.86
CA PHE A 29 -10.72 -11.02 20.94
C PHE A 29 -10.34 -10.36 19.61
N GLN A 30 -11.22 -9.49 19.09
CA GLN A 30 -10.95 -8.82 17.83
C GLN A 30 -9.72 -7.92 17.88
N LEU A 31 -9.56 -7.13 18.95
CA LEU A 31 -8.41 -6.23 19.12
C LEU A 31 -7.09 -6.98 19.27
N LYS A 32 -7.07 -8.18 19.89
CA LYS A 32 -5.84 -8.95 20.06
C LYS A 32 -5.26 -9.40 18.72
N TYR A 33 -6.08 -10.01 17.87
CA TYR A 33 -5.64 -10.51 16.56
C TYR A 33 -5.52 -9.39 15.52
N ALA A 34 -6.42 -8.41 15.53
CA ALA A 34 -6.26 -7.21 14.72
C ALA A 34 -4.97 -6.44 15.10
N GLY A 35 -4.61 -6.42 16.38
CA GLY A 35 -3.34 -5.86 16.86
C GLY A 35 -2.12 -6.63 16.35
N PHE A 36 -2.14 -7.97 16.37
CA PHE A 36 -1.06 -8.78 15.77
C PHE A 36 -0.94 -8.56 14.26
N LEU A 37 -2.05 -8.53 13.53
CA LEU A 37 -2.07 -8.23 12.10
C LEU A 37 -1.55 -6.83 11.80
N ALA A 38 -1.94 -5.83 12.60
CA ALA A 38 -1.42 -4.47 12.50
C ALA A 38 0.08 -4.41 12.78
N ALA A 39 0.57 -5.16 13.77
CA ALA A 39 2.01 -5.24 14.07
C ALA A 39 2.79 -5.86 12.91
N ILE A 40 2.31 -6.96 12.32
CA ILE A 40 2.92 -7.56 11.13
C ILE A 40 2.91 -6.58 9.95
N ALA A 41 1.78 -5.92 9.70
CA ALA A 41 1.67 -4.90 8.66
C ALA A 41 2.67 -3.76 8.88
N LEU A 42 2.86 -3.34 10.13
CA LEU A 42 3.83 -2.30 10.51
C LEU A 42 5.27 -2.78 10.28
N VAL A 43 5.61 -4.02 10.64
CA VAL A 43 6.93 -4.60 10.35
C VAL A 43 7.19 -4.69 8.85
N VAL A 44 6.23 -5.20 8.08
CA VAL A 44 6.33 -5.25 6.61
C VAL A 44 6.48 -3.83 6.06
N SER A 45 5.70 -2.87 6.54
CA SER A 45 5.78 -1.48 6.13
C SER A 45 7.12 -0.83 6.45
N LEU A 46 7.71 -1.12 7.62
CA LEU A 46 9.02 -0.62 8.00
C LEU A 46 10.13 -1.24 7.14
N LEU A 47 10.06 -2.55 6.86
CA LEU A 47 11.02 -3.23 6.00
C LEU A 47 10.97 -2.69 4.56
N LEU A 48 9.78 -2.60 3.98
CA LEU A 48 9.59 -2.05 2.64
C LEU A 48 9.98 -0.58 2.58
N GLY A 49 9.61 0.20 3.60
CA GLY A 49 10.02 1.60 3.74
C GLY A 49 11.54 1.76 3.82
N ALA A 50 12.24 0.89 4.57
CA ALA A 50 13.70 0.91 4.68
C ALA A 50 14.39 0.54 3.37
N VAL A 51 13.91 -0.50 2.66
CA VAL A 51 14.44 -0.89 1.34
C VAL A 51 14.25 0.25 0.35
N LEU A 52 13.04 0.83 0.30
CA LEU A 52 12.74 1.93 -0.60
C LEU A 52 13.55 3.19 -0.26
N TRP A 53 13.75 3.50 1.02
CA TRP A 53 14.61 4.61 1.44
C TRP A 53 16.06 4.39 1.02
N TRP A 54 16.58 3.17 1.19
CA TRP A 54 17.94 2.82 0.77
C TRP A 54 18.11 2.92 -0.76
N THR A 55 17.16 2.40 -1.52
CA THR A 55 17.16 2.48 -3.00
C THR A 55 17.00 3.93 -3.48
N SER A 56 16.09 4.68 -2.85
CA SER A 56 15.80 6.08 -3.17
C SER A 56 17.02 6.97 -2.93
N ASN A 57 17.66 6.88 -1.76
CA ASN A 57 18.84 7.69 -1.46
C ASN A 57 19.98 7.43 -2.46
N LYS A 58 20.24 6.17 -2.81
CA LYS A 58 21.29 5.85 -3.79
C LYS A 58 21.05 6.44 -5.17
N LEU A 59 19.81 6.36 -5.65
CA LEU A 59 19.45 6.84 -6.98
C LEU A 59 19.37 8.38 -7.03
N ILE A 60 18.86 8.98 -5.95
CA ILE A 60 18.72 10.43 -5.82
C ILE A 60 20.07 11.12 -5.71
N ASP A 61 20.97 10.60 -4.89
CA ASP A 61 22.29 11.20 -4.70
C ASP A 61 23.09 11.21 -6.01
N GLN A 62 23.00 10.13 -6.80
CA GLN A 62 23.62 10.08 -8.12
C GLN A 62 23.05 11.13 -9.08
N SER A 63 21.73 11.27 -9.15
CA SER A 63 21.08 12.25 -10.03
C SER A 63 21.40 13.70 -9.64
N ARG A 64 21.39 14.03 -8.33
CA ARG A 64 21.72 15.38 -7.84
C ARG A 64 23.18 15.72 -8.08
N GLN A 65 24.09 14.79 -7.82
CA GLN A 65 25.52 15.01 -8.05
C GLN A 65 25.83 15.22 -9.53
N ALA A 66 25.20 14.47 -10.44
CA ALA A 66 25.36 14.66 -11.88
C ALA A 66 24.96 16.08 -12.32
N VAL A 67 23.79 16.56 -11.89
CA VAL A 67 23.30 17.92 -12.22
C VAL A 67 24.23 19.00 -11.64
N VAL A 68 24.69 18.84 -10.40
CA VAL A 68 25.60 19.80 -9.75
C VAL A 68 26.96 19.85 -10.46
N GLN A 69 27.52 18.69 -10.81
CA GLN A 69 28.79 18.61 -11.57
C GLN A 69 28.65 19.27 -12.94
N GLN A 70 27.55 19.00 -13.64
CA GLN A 70 27.31 19.56 -14.97
C GLN A 70 27.08 21.09 -14.91
N LYS A 71 26.41 21.60 -13.88
CA LYS A 71 26.29 23.04 -13.63
C LYS A 71 27.64 23.71 -13.38
N ALA A 72 28.52 23.06 -12.62
CA ALA A 72 29.88 23.55 -12.37
C ALA A 72 30.71 23.61 -13.67
N LEU A 73 30.65 22.58 -14.51
CA LEU A 73 31.31 22.55 -15.82
C LEU A 73 30.85 23.67 -16.74
N VAL A 74 29.54 23.90 -16.83
CA VAL A 74 28.98 24.99 -17.65
C VAL A 74 29.41 26.36 -17.13
N THR A 75 29.44 26.53 -15.80
CA THR A 75 29.88 27.79 -15.17
C THR A 75 31.36 28.05 -15.44
N GLN A 76 32.20 27.02 -15.34
CA GLN A 76 33.61 27.07 -15.70
C GLN A 76 33.82 27.38 -17.19
N GLY A 77 33.01 26.77 -18.07
CA GLY A 77 33.00 27.07 -19.50
C GLY A 77 32.66 28.55 -19.75
N GLN A 78 31.62 29.08 -19.10
CA GLN A 78 31.22 30.49 -19.22
C GLN A 78 32.34 31.45 -18.77
N GLU A 79 33.03 31.14 -17.66
CA GLU A 79 34.19 31.92 -17.24
C GLU A 79 35.33 31.86 -18.27
N THR A 80 35.57 30.69 -18.87
CA THR A 80 36.63 30.49 -19.86
C THR A 80 36.35 31.32 -21.11
N VAL A 81 35.11 31.30 -21.60
CA VAL A 81 34.68 32.13 -22.73
C VAL A 81 34.77 33.62 -22.39
N LYS A 82 34.36 34.02 -21.17
CA LYS A 82 34.48 35.41 -20.72
C LYS A 82 35.93 35.89 -20.67
N ARG A 83 36.85 35.06 -20.18
CA ARG A 83 38.30 35.35 -20.20
C ARG A 83 38.83 35.44 -21.64
N GLY A 84 38.39 34.55 -22.53
CA GLY A 84 38.71 34.61 -23.96
C GLY A 84 38.24 35.91 -24.62
N GLN A 85 37.01 36.34 -24.34
CA GLN A 85 36.46 37.60 -24.85
C GLN A 85 37.24 38.82 -24.36
N LEU A 86 37.65 38.84 -23.09
CA LEU A 86 38.49 39.91 -22.54
C LEU A 86 39.88 39.93 -23.21
N ALA A 87 40.50 38.77 -23.40
CA ALA A 87 41.78 38.66 -24.08
C ALA A 87 41.69 39.12 -25.55
N LEU A 88 40.61 38.79 -26.26
CA LEU A 88 40.37 39.30 -27.61
C LEU A 88 40.16 40.82 -27.65
N ALA A 89 39.43 41.37 -26.68
CA ALA A 89 39.23 42.82 -26.59
C ALA A 89 40.55 43.56 -26.34
N GLU A 90 41.42 42.99 -25.50
CA GLU A 90 42.76 43.52 -25.25
C GLU A 90 43.67 43.39 -26.49
N ARG A 91 43.66 42.24 -27.16
CA ARG A 91 44.39 42.04 -28.43
C ARG A 91 43.99 43.06 -29.49
N LYS A 92 42.69 43.34 -29.65
CA LYS A 92 42.20 44.36 -30.60
C LYS A 92 42.76 45.75 -30.30
N LYS A 93 42.78 46.15 -29.03
CA LYS A 93 43.36 47.45 -28.62
C LYS A 93 44.86 47.50 -28.91
N ASN A 94 45.58 46.42 -28.60
CA ASN A 94 47.01 46.34 -28.86
C ASN A 94 47.31 46.39 -30.36
N ASP A 95 46.53 45.68 -31.19
CA ASP A 95 46.67 45.70 -32.65
C ASP A 95 46.41 47.10 -33.23
N GLU A 96 45.40 47.81 -32.72
CA GLU A 96 45.10 49.20 -33.10
C GLU A 96 46.25 50.16 -32.73
N LEU A 97 46.84 50.01 -31.54
CA LEU A 97 48.00 50.78 -31.12
C LEU A 97 49.23 50.51 -31.99
N VAL A 98 49.48 49.24 -32.33
CA VAL A 98 50.59 48.86 -33.24
C VAL A 98 50.36 49.47 -34.62
N LYS A 99 49.14 49.38 -35.18
CA LYS A 99 48.77 50.05 -36.44
C LYS A 99 49.04 51.55 -36.42
N MET A 100 48.61 52.25 -35.37
CA MET A 100 48.86 53.69 -35.22
C MET A 100 50.35 54.04 -35.13
N ASN A 101 51.13 53.26 -34.37
CA ASN A 101 52.56 53.50 -34.20
C ASN A 101 53.35 53.23 -35.49
N ILE A 102 53.03 52.15 -36.20
CA ILE A 102 53.68 51.78 -37.47
C ILE A 102 53.35 52.83 -38.56
N ALA A 103 52.09 53.26 -38.67
CA ALA A 103 51.68 54.29 -39.63
C ALA A 103 52.43 55.61 -39.44
N LYS A 104 52.77 55.96 -38.19
CA LYS A 104 53.54 57.15 -37.85
C LYS A 104 55.06 56.99 -38.05
N ALA A 105 55.60 55.78 -37.87
CA ALA A 105 57.04 55.52 -37.90
C ALA A 105 57.61 55.25 -39.31
N TYR A 106 56.77 54.83 -40.26
CA TYR A 106 57.19 54.38 -41.59
C TYR A 106 56.54 55.17 -42.73
N GLU A 107 56.30 56.47 -42.52
CA GLU A 107 55.70 57.37 -43.52
C GLU A 107 56.50 57.41 -44.83
N ASP A 108 57.82 57.21 -44.76
CA ASP A 108 58.77 57.28 -45.88
C ASP A 108 59.08 55.93 -46.56
N ALA A 109 58.48 54.81 -46.12
CA ALA A 109 58.81 53.45 -46.58
C ALA A 109 57.56 52.67 -47.10
N PRO A 110 57.16 52.87 -48.37
CA PRO A 110 55.87 52.38 -48.89
C PRO A 110 55.76 50.86 -49.03
N GLU A 111 56.87 50.16 -49.27
CA GLU A 111 56.87 48.69 -49.42
C GLU A 111 56.67 47.98 -48.07
N LEU A 112 57.24 48.50 -46.99
CA LEU A 112 57.08 47.95 -45.64
C LEU A 112 55.64 48.16 -45.12
N ALA A 113 55.07 49.33 -45.42
CA ALA A 113 53.69 49.67 -45.08
C ALA A 113 52.68 48.74 -45.77
N LYS A 114 52.92 48.36 -47.04
CA LYS A 114 52.06 47.39 -47.75
C LYS A 114 52.09 46.01 -47.11
N GLN A 115 53.27 45.49 -46.76
CA GLN A 115 53.39 44.17 -46.14
C GLN A 115 52.70 44.14 -44.76
N PHE A 116 52.93 45.17 -43.95
CA PHE A 116 52.27 45.30 -42.64
C PHE A 116 50.74 45.39 -42.76
N ASN A 117 50.21 46.18 -43.69
CA ASN A 117 48.75 46.27 -43.90
C ASN A 117 48.16 44.91 -44.29
N LYS A 118 48.85 44.15 -45.15
CA LYS A 118 48.43 42.79 -45.54
C LYS A 118 48.43 41.82 -44.36
N ASP A 119 49.47 41.84 -43.53
CA ASP A 119 49.55 40.99 -42.33
C ASP A 119 48.48 41.37 -41.30
N ALA A 120 48.23 42.67 -41.15
CA ALA A 120 47.24 43.18 -40.22
C ALA A 120 45.78 42.93 -40.68
N GLU A 121 45.53 42.81 -41.98
CA GLU A 121 44.26 42.32 -42.54
C GLU A 121 44.06 40.82 -42.25
N ASN A 122 45.10 40.01 -42.41
CA ASN A 122 45.05 38.58 -42.11
C ASN A 122 44.79 38.33 -40.62
N ASP A 123 45.43 39.09 -39.74
CA ASP A 123 45.23 38.96 -38.29
C ASP A 123 43.87 39.50 -37.85
N ALA A 124 43.37 40.57 -38.48
CA ALA A 124 41.99 41.02 -38.28
C ALA A 124 40.96 39.96 -38.68
N ALA A 125 41.20 39.23 -39.77
CA ALA A 125 40.34 38.12 -40.20
C ALA A 125 40.35 36.97 -39.18
N LYS A 126 41.52 36.56 -38.68
CA LYS A 126 41.65 35.53 -37.62
C LYS A 126 40.96 35.93 -36.32
N LEU A 127 41.14 37.18 -35.87
CA LEU A 127 40.49 37.69 -34.65
C LEU A 127 38.96 37.69 -34.78
N LYS A 128 38.45 37.98 -35.98
CA LYS A 128 37.00 37.92 -36.26
C LYS A 128 36.48 36.48 -36.20
N GLU A 129 37.25 35.52 -36.71
CA GLU A 129 36.92 34.10 -36.64
C GLU A 129 36.94 33.57 -35.19
N GLU A 130 37.97 33.91 -34.41
CA GLU A 130 38.10 33.54 -33.00
C GLU A 130 36.97 34.17 -32.14
N GLN A 131 36.57 35.40 -32.45
CA GLN A 131 35.41 36.02 -31.83
C GLN A 131 34.12 35.25 -32.16
N ALA A 132 33.91 34.92 -33.43
CA ALA A 132 32.73 34.19 -33.87
C ALA A 132 32.67 32.76 -33.31
N SER A 133 33.81 32.11 -33.04
CA SER A 133 33.83 30.82 -32.31
C SER A 133 33.46 31.01 -30.85
N LEU A 134 34.04 32.00 -30.15
CA LEU A 134 33.72 32.26 -28.75
C LEU A 134 32.26 32.69 -28.53
N GLU A 135 31.66 33.42 -29.47
CA GLU A 135 30.23 33.76 -29.43
C GLU A 135 29.35 32.51 -29.58
N ARG A 136 29.70 31.60 -30.51
CA ARG A 136 29.01 30.31 -30.65
C ARG A 136 29.14 29.45 -29.39
N ASP A 137 30.34 29.41 -28.80
CA ASP A 137 30.57 28.68 -27.55
C ASP A 137 29.77 29.30 -26.40
N ALA A 138 29.74 30.64 -26.29
CA ALA A 138 28.94 31.35 -25.29
C ALA A 138 27.44 31.00 -25.41
N ASP A 139 26.91 30.99 -26.63
CA ASP A 139 25.50 30.72 -26.86
C ASP A 139 25.16 29.24 -26.62
N SER A 140 26.05 28.31 -26.98
CA SER A 140 25.88 26.89 -26.67
C SER A 140 25.88 26.65 -25.15
N LEU A 141 26.77 27.30 -24.39
CA LEU A 141 26.83 27.20 -22.93
C LEU A 141 25.61 27.82 -22.26
N LYS A 142 25.06 28.92 -22.80
CA LYS A 142 23.79 29.49 -22.32
C LYS A 142 22.63 28.53 -22.53
N GLN A 143 22.56 27.88 -23.70
CA GLN A 143 21.52 26.88 -23.98
C GLN A 143 21.64 25.68 -23.04
N GLN A 144 22.85 25.16 -22.84
CA GLN A 144 23.12 24.08 -21.89
C GLN A 144 22.72 24.47 -20.46
N ALA A 145 23.04 25.69 -20.01
CA ALA A 145 22.66 26.18 -18.69
C ALA A 145 21.12 26.21 -18.52
N ALA A 146 20.40 26.73 -19.52
CA ALA A 146 18.94 26.79 -19.49
C ALA A 146 18.30 25.38 -19.50
N GLU A 147 18.89 24.43 -20.22
CA GLU A 147 18.42 23.04 -20.23
C GLU A 147 18.70 22.36 -18.89
N LEU A 148 19.87 22.55 -18.31
CA LEU A 148 20.24 22.05 -16.99
C LEU A 148 19.30 22.53 -15.88
N GLU A 149 18.89 23.80 -15.91
CA GLU A 149 17.93 24.34 -14.95
C GLU A 149 16.56 23.66 -15.07
N ARG A 150 16.10 23.38 -16.30
CA ARG A 150 14.86 22.63 -16.54
C ARG A 150 14.98 21.18 -16.07
N GLN A 151 16.11 20.53 -16.35
CA GLN A 151 16.37 19.17 -15.89
C GLN A 151 16.42 19.10 -14.36
N ALA A 152 17.10 20.05 -13.71
CA ALA A 152 17.16 20.14 -12.25
C ALA A 152 15.77 20.27 -11.62
N ALA A 153 14.95 21.19 -12.14
CA ALA A 153 13.58 21.38 -11.68
C ALA A 153 12.70 20.13 -11.90
N ALA A 154 12.84 19.47 -13.07
CA ALA A 154 12.11 18.25 -13.37
C ALA A 154 12.51 17.09 -12.44
N VAL A 155 13.79 16.95 -12.11
CA VAL A 155 14.28 15.93 -11.16
C VAL A 155 13.70 16.16 -9.78
N GLU A 156 13.63 17.40 -9.29
CA GLU A 156 13.01 17.72 -8.00
C GLU A 156 11.50 17.43 -7.98
N GLU A 157 10.80 17.73 -9.07
CA GLU A 157 9.37 17.42 -9.18
C GLU A 157 9.12 15.91 -9.23
N GLN A 158 9.91 15.18 -10.03
CA GLN A 158 9.88 13.73 -10.09
C GLN A 158 10.16 13.11 -8.72
N GLN A 159 11.11 13.65 -7.95
CA GLN A 159 11.39 13.23 -6.58
C GLN A 159 10.17 13.38 -5.67
N ARG A 160 9.53 14.56 -5.67
CA ARG A 160 8.35 14.80 -4.84
C ARG A 160 7.20 13.86 -5.21
N ASN A 161 6.94 13.68 -6.50
CA ASN A 161 5.86 12.82 -6.98
C ASN A 161 6.14 11.34 -6.69
N LEU A 162 7.39 10.87 -6.83
CA LEU A 162 7.79 9.52 -6.43
C LEU A 162 7.56 9.29 -4.93
N ILE A 163 8.04 10.19 -4.07
CA ILE A 163 7.88 10.05 -2.62
C ILE A 163 6.40 10.07 -2.22
N LEU A 164 5.61 11.00 -2.76
CA LEU A 164 4.17 11.05 -2.51
C LEU A 164 3.47 9.76 -2.97
N GLY A 165 3.73 9.31 -4.20
CA GLY A 165 3.15 8.08 -4.74
C GLY A 165 3.51 6.86 -3.90
N LEU A 166 4.75 6.79 -3.42
CA LEU A 166 5.25 5.70 -2.60
C LEU A 166 4.61 5.71 -1.20
N VAL A 167 4.52 6.86 -0.54
CA VAL A 167 3.82 7.01 0.75
C VAL A 167 2.34 6.64 0.61
N LEU A 168 1.68 7.08 -0.46
CA LEU A 168 0.28 6.73 -0.72
C LEU A 168 0.11 5.22 -0.97
N ALA A 169 0.99 4.61 -1.77
CA ALA A 169 0.94 3.17 -2.05
C ALA A 169 1.18 2.33 -0.78
N LEU A 170 2.14 2.73 0.05
CA LEU A 170 2.43 2.06 1.32
C LEU A 170 1.28 2.21 2.31
N GLY A 171 0.75 3.43 2.45
CA GLY A 171 -0.42 3.72 3.29
C GLY A 171 -1.64 2.92 2.84
N PHE A 172 -1.87 2.82 1.53
CA PHE A 172 -2.94 2.00 0.95
C PHE A 172 -2.77 0.51 1.27
N LEU A 173 -1.55 -0.03 1.10
CA LEU A 173 -1.25 -1.42 1.43
C LEU A 173 -1.52 -1.73 2.91
N VAL A 174 -1.06 -0.86 3.81
CA VAL A 174 -1.32 -1.00 5.26
C VAL A 174 -2.82 -0.95 5.56
N ALA A 175 -3.56 -0.03 4.93
CA ALA A 175 -5.00 0.07 5.07
C ALA A 175 -5.72 -1.19 4.55
N CYS A 176 -5.28 -1.76 3.43
CA CYS A 176 -5.79 -3.02 2.91
C CYS A 176 -5.57 -4.17 3.89
N ILE A 177 -4.35 -4.33 4.42
CA ILE A 177 -4.06 -5.40 5.40
C ILE A 177 -4.90 -5.23 6.67
N TRP A 178 -5.02 -4.00 7.19
CA TRP A 178 -5.85 -3.70 8.35
C TRP A 178 -7.32 -4.04 8.11
N SER A 179 -7.87 -3.62 6.96
CA SER A 179 -9.26 -3.91 6.58
C SER A 179 -9.52 -5.41 6.42
N ALA A 180 -8.61 -6.15 5.76
CA ALA A 180 -8.69 -7.59 5.61
C ALA A 180 -8.65 -8.30 6.98
N GLY A 181 -7.79 -7.84 7.87
CA GLY A 181 -7.71 -8.34 9.24
C GLY A 181 -9.04 -8.22 9.99
N ILE A 182 -9.72 -7.07 9.88
CA ILE A 182 -11.05 -6.87 10.48
C ILE A 182 -12.08 -7.84 9.90
N VAL A 183 -12.11 -8.01 8.58
CA VAL A 183 -13.07 -8.90 7.90
C VAL A 183 -12.89 -10.35 8.36
N VAL A 184 -11.65 -10.85 8.35
CA VAL A 184 -11.33 -12.23 8.78
C VAL A 184 -11.66 -12.43 10.25
N THR A 185 -11.28 -11.47 11.10
CA THR A 185 -11.53 -11.57 12.55
C THR A 185 -13.04 -11.57 12.85
N HIS A 186 -13.86 -10.86 12.08
CA HIS A 186 -15.31 -10.89 12.24
C HIS A 186 -15.92 -12.25 11.84
N LYS A 187 -15.44 -12.86 10.76
CA LYS A 187 -15.88 -14.21 10.33
C LYS A 187 -15.58 -15.29 11.37
N ILE A 188 -14.58 -15.08 12.23
CA ILE A 188 -14.15 -16.05 13.23
C ILE A 188 -14.76 -15.75 14.62
N ALA A 189 -14.68 -14.51 15.08
CA ALA A 189 -15.01 -14.15 16.46
C ALA A 189 -16.48 -14.41 16.84
N GLY A 190 -17.42 -14.11 15.93
CA GLY A 190 -18.85 -14.32 16.18
C GLY A 190 -19.21 -15.79 16.42
N PRO A 191 -18.87 -16.69 15.48
CA PRO A 191 -19.04 -18.13 15.65
C PRO A 191 -18.38 -18.71 16.89
N VAL A 192 -17.16 -18.29 17.19
CA VAL A 192 -16.41 -18.78 18.36
C VAL A 192 -17.15 -18.46 19.66
N PHE A 193 -17.69 -17.25 19.80
CA PHE A 193 -18.46 -16.87 20.99
C PHE A 193 -19.72 -17.73 21.14
N LYS A 194 -20.46 -17.94 20.04
CA LYS A 194 -21.66 -18.77 20.03
C LYS A 194 -21.35 -20.22 20.43
N MET A 195 -20.29 -20.79 19.85
CA MET A 195 -19.84 -22.14 20.19
C MET A 195 -19.42 -22.26 21.66
N LYS A 196 -18.69 -21.27 22.21
CA LYS A 196 -18.32 -21.29 23.64
C LYS A 196 -19.54 -21.40 24.55
N ARG A 197 -20.63 -20.70 24.23
CA ARG A 197 -21.90 -20.80 24.96
C ARG A 197 -22.55 -22.19 24.78
N MET A 198 -22.51 -22.75 23.58
CA MET A 198 -23.03 -24.10 23.33
C MET A 198 -22.25 -25.16 24.11
N PHE A 199 -20.91 -25.08 24.13
CA PHE A 199 -20.08 -25.96 24.96
C PHE A 199 -20.41 -25.87 26.44
N GLY A 200 -20.65 -24.66 26.97
CA GLY A 200 -21.08 -24.48 28.35
C GLY A 200 -22.38 -25.23 28.65
N ARG A 201 -23.39 -25.09 27.79
CA ARG A 201 -24.68 -25.78 27.94
C ARG A 201 -24.56 -27.30 27.86
N VAL A 202 -23.77 -27.82 26.92
CA VAL A 202 -23.48 -29.26 26.84
C VAL A 202 -22.77 -29.74 28.10
N GLY A 203 -21.84 -28.95 28.64
CA GLY A 203 -21.15 -29.22 29.90
C GLY A 203 -22.07 -29.23 31.13
N GLU A 204 -23.18 -28.48 31.08
CA GLU A 204 -24.25 -28.48 32.09
C GLU A 204 -25.24 -29.66 31.91
N GLY A 205 -25.06 -30.48 30.88
CA GLY A 205 -25.92 -31.64 30.58
C GLY A 205 -27.09 -31.35 29.63
N HIS A 206 -27.18 -30.14 29.07
CA HIS A 206 -28.21 -29.76 28.10
C HIS A 206 -27.80 -30.16 26.69
N LEU A 207 -28.40 -31.24 26.18
CA LEU A 207 -28.13 -31.77 24.86
C LEU A 207 -29.12 -31.25 23.80
N GLY A 208 -30.20 -30.57 24.16
CA GLY A 208 -31.28 -30.11 23.25
C GLY A 208 -30.95 -28.94 22.32
N LEU A 209 -29.66 -28.62 22.10
CA LEU A 209 -29.25 -27.44 21.33
C LEU A 209 -29.62 -27.56 19.83
N ARG A 210 -30.55 -26.72 19.36
CA ARG A 210 -30.97 -26.60 17.94
C ARG A 210 -30.34 -25.42 17.20
N GLU A 211 -29.28 -24.83 17.75
CA GLU A 211 -28.65 -23.64 17.16
C GLU A 211 -27.77 -24.00 15.96
N ARG A 212 -27.82 -23.23 14.86
CA ARG A 212 -26.93 -23.38 13.70
C ARG A 212 -25.98 -22.19 13.54
N LEU A 213 -24.81 -22.42 12.96
CA LEU A 213 -23.87 -21.36 12.56
C LEU A 213 -24.33 -20.67 11.26
N ARG A 214 -23.84 -19.45 10.99
CA ARG A 214 -24.20 -18.72 9.76
C ARG A 214 -23.45 -19.32 8.56
N ARG A 215 -24.09 -19.29 7.38
CA ARG A 215 -23.48 -19.69 6.10
C ARG A 215 -22.35 -18.73 5.70
N GLY A 216 -21.14 -19.27 5.52
CA GLY A 216 -19.93 -18.54 5.07
C GLY A 216 -18.93 -18.16 6.16
N ASP A 217 -19.13 -18.63 7.39
CA ASP A 217 -18.18 -18.49 8.50
C ASP A 217 -17.12 -19.61 8.45
N GLU A 218 -15.88 -19.30 8.84
CA GLU A 218 -14.75 -20.26 8.81
C GLU A 218 -14.93 -21.45 9.78
N MET A 219 -15.83 -21.32 10.76
CA MET A 219 -16.05 -22.31 11.82
C MET A 219 -17.13 -23.34 11.47
N GLN A 220 -17.58 -23.41 10.21
CA GLN A 220 -18.63 -24.36 9.81
C GLN A 220 -18.23 -25.82 9.97
N ASP A 221 -17.06 -26.20 9.44
CA ASP A 221 -16.59 -27.60 9.48
C ASP A 221 -16.41 -28.07 10.94
N PHE A 222 -15.94 -27.15 11.79
CA PHE A 222 -15.86 -27.39 13.23
C PHE A 222 -17.25 -27.57 13.85
N PHE A 223 -18.21 -26.71 13.49
CA PHE A 223 -19.59 -26.80 13.97
C PHE A 223 -20.26 -28.12 13.54
N GLU A 224 -20.02 -28.58 12.31
CA GLU A 224 -20.55 -29.84 11.81
C GLU A 224 -20.00 -31.04 12.62
N SER A 225 -18.69 -31.04 12.89
CA SER A 225 -18.07 -32.04 13.77
C SER A 225 -18.66 -32.00 15.19
N PHE A 226 -18.92 -30.81 15.72
CA PHE A 226 -19.57 -30.63 17.02
C PHE A 226 -21.03 -31.11 17.03
N ASP A 227 -21.80 -30.83 15.97
CA ASP A 227 -23.20 -31.27 15.84
C ASP A 227 -23.29 -32.80 15.73
N GLN A 228 -22.36 -33.41 15.01
CA GLN A 228 -22.24 -34.87 14.94
C GLN A 228 -21.94 -35.50 16.31
N MET A 229 -21.02 -34.92 17.08
CA MET A 229 -20.75 -35.33 18.46
C MET A 229 -22.01 -35.22 19.33
N LEU A 230 -22.73 -34.10 19.24
CA LEU A 230 -23.96 -33.88 20.00
C LEU A 230 -25.05 -34.88 19.61
N GLY A 231 -25.17 -35.21 18.32
CA GLY A 231 -26.04 -36.27 17.82
C GLY A 231 -25.72 -37.64 18.43
N ASN A 232 -24.44 -38.00 18.51
CA ASN A 232 -24.00 -39.25 19.11
C ASN A 232 -24.32 -39.31 20.62
N LEU A 233 -24.12 -38.20 21.36
CA LEU A 233 -24.45 -38.12 22.79
C LEU A 233 -25.96 -38.25 23.02
N ARG A 234 -26.80 -37.58 22.21
CA ARG A 234 -28.26 -37.73 22.26
C ARG A 234 -28.69 -39.16 21.98
N ALA A 235 -28.12 -39.78 20.94
CA ALA A 235 -28.43 -41.16 20.57
C ALA A 235 -28.01 -42.17 21.67
N GLN A 236 -26.92 -41.89 22.38
CA GLN A 236 -26.53 -42.68 23.55
C GLN A 236 -27.54 -42.48 24.69
N LYS A 237 -27.85 -41.24 25.06
CA LYS A 237 -28.80 -40.94 26.14
C LYS A 237 -30.21 -41.48 25.87
N THR A 238 -30.67 -41.42 24.63
CA THR A 238 -31.96 -42.00 24.22
C THR A 238 -31.99 -43.51 24.47
N ARG A 239 -30.92 -44.23 24.10
CA ARG A 239 -30.79 -45.67 24.38
C ARG A 239 -30.77 -46.00 25.87
N GLU A 240 -30.13 -45.17 26.69
CA GLU A 240 -30.15 -45.34 28.15
C GLU A 240 -31.58 -45.13 28.72
N ILE A 241 -32.33 -44.14 28.21
CA ILE A 241 -33.74 -43.92 28.60
C ILE A 241 -34.62 -45.12 28.21
N GLU A 242 -34.46 -45.65 27.00
CA GLU A 242 -35.20 -46.85 26.54
C GLU A 242 -34.94 -48.07 27.44
N GLN A 243 -33.70 -48.25 27.91
CA GLN A 243 -33.36 -49.31 28.85
C GLN A 243 -34.02 -49.10 30.22
N ILE A 244 -34.09 -47.86 30.71
CA ILE A 244 -34.78 -47.52 31.96
C ILE A 244 -36.30 -47.73 31.80
N ASP A 245 -36.89 -47.31 30.68
CA ASP A 245 -38.32 -47.53 30.40
C ASP A 245 -38.66 -49.04 30.42
N ALA A 246 -37.80 -49.88 29.83
CA ALA A 246 -37.95 -51.34 29.88
C ALA A 246 -37.78 -51.92 31.30
N ALA A 247 -36.86 -51.36 32.10
CA ALA A 247 -36.67 -51.79 33.49
C ALA A 247 -37.87 -51.40 34.38
N ILE A 248 -38.41 -50.19 34.22
CA ILE A 248 -39.63 -49.74 34.90
C ILE A 248 -40.78 -50.69 34.62
N ALA A 249 -41.01 -51.03 33.34
CA ALA A 249 -42.10 -51.92 32.93
C ALA A 249 -42.02 -53.32 33.57
N ARG A 250 -40.80 -53.87 33.74
CA ARG A 250 -40.59 -55.17 34.41
C ARG A 250 -40.87 -55.09 35.91
N VAL A 251 -40.37 -54.06 36.58
CA VAL A 251 -40.54 -53.91 38.04
C VAL A 251 -42.01 -53.64 38.39
N GLU A 252 -42.72 -52.84 37.60
CA GLU A 252 -44.16 -52.60 37.79
C GLU A 252 -45.01 -53.86 37.66
N ALA A 253 -44.59 -54.84 36.86
CA ALA A 253 -45.26 -56.12 36.73
C ALA A 253 -45.11 -57.01 37.98
N ASP A 254 -43.98 -56.88 38.69
CA ASP A 254 -43.64 -57.75 39.83
C ASP A 254 -43.99 -57.14 41.21
N ALA A 255 -43.85 -55.82 41.40
CA ALA A 255 -44.34 -55.09 42.59
C ALA A 255 -44.25 -53.56 42.43
N SER A 256 -45.27 -52.83 42.91
CA SER A 256 -45.27 -51.35 42.96
C SER A 256 -44.70 -50.86 44.30
N GLY A 257 -43.65 -50.03 44.27
CA GLY A 257 -43.03 -49.45 45.46
C GLY A 257 -42.15 -48.24 45.16
N ASP A 258 -41.50 -47.69 46.19
CA ASP A 258 -40.66 -46.47 46.11
C ASP A 258 -39.57 -46.54 45.03
N GLY A 259 -39.06 -47.73 44.72
CA GLY A 259 -38.05 -47.93 43.66
C GLY A 259 -38.55 -47.55 42.25
N VAL A 260 -39.82 -47.82 41.94
CA VAL A 260 -40.43 -47.44 40.65
C VAL A 260 -40.56 -45.92 40.56
N ALA A 261 -40.92 -45.25 41.66
CA ALA A 261 -41.01 -43.80 41.72
C ALA A 261 -39.64 -43.13 41.49
N MET A 262 -38.56 -43.68 42.07
CA MET A 262 -37.19 -43.20 41.82
C MET A 262 -36.76 -43.38 40.37
N LEU A 263 -37.05 -44.52 39.74
CA LEU A 263 -36.71 -44.76 38.33
C LEU A 263 -37.48 -43.83 37.37
N LYS A 264 -38.77 -43.59 37.63
CA LYS A 264 -39.56 -42.61 36.86
C LYS A 264 -39.00 -41.20 36.99
N LYS A 265 -38.54 -40.83 38.18
CA LYS A 265 -37.88 -39.53 38.41
C LYS A 265 -36.57 -39.42 37.63
N LEU A 266 -35.70 -40.44 37.70
CA LEU A 266 -34.45 -40.48 36.94
C LEU A 266 -34.70 -40.39 35.43
N ARG A 267 -35.70 -41.13 34.93
CA ARG A 267 -36.11 -41.10 33.52
C ARG A 267 -36.57 -39.70 33.10
N ALA A 268 -37.35 -39.02 33.94
CA ALA A 268 -37.77 -37.65 33.69
C ALA A 268 -36.60 -36.66 33.68
N GLU A 269 -35.63 -36.80 34.60
CA GLU A 269 -34.40 -36.01 34.63
C GLU A 269 -33.57 -36.21 33.35
N MET A 270 -33.37 -37.46 32.92
CA MET A 270 -32.62 -37.78 31.70
C MET A 270 -33.34 -37.27 30.43
N GLN A 271 -34.66 -37.37 30.39
CA GLN A 271 -35.45 -36.83 29.28
C GLN A 271 -35.32 -35.30 29.21
N SER A 272 -35.34 -34.63 30.36
CA SER A 272 -35.19 -33.16 30.43
C SER A 272 -33.83 -32.66 29.92
N GLN A 273 -32.78 -33.49 29.96
CA GLN A 273 -31.46 -33.18 29.42
C GLN A 273 -31.42 -33.22 27.89
N ILE A 274 -32.27 -34.04 27.25
CA ILE A 274 -32.36 -34.12 25.78
C ILE A 274 -33.26 -33.01 25.22
N ASP A 275 -34.33 -32.67 25.95
CA ASP A 275 -35.35 -31.74 25.46
C ASP A 275 -34.96 -30.26 25.64
N ASN A 276 -34.08 -29.93 26.60
CA ASN A 276 -33.63 -28.57 26.92
C ASN A 276 -32.25 -28.20 26.35
#